data_AF-A0A7C4R0U0-F1
#
_entry.id   AF-A0A7C4R0U0-F1
#
_cell.length_a   1.000
_cell.length_b   1.000
_cell.length_c   1.000
_cell.angle_alpha   90.00
_cell.angle_beta   90.00
_cell.angle_gamma   90.00
#
_symmetry.space_group_name_H-M   'P 1'
#
loop_
_entity.id
_entity.type
_entity.pdbx_description
1 polymer ?
#
loop_
_entity_poly.entity_id
_entity_poly.type
_entity_poly.pdbx_seq_one_letter_code
_entity_poly.pdbx_strand_id
1 'polypeptide(L)'
;MSQAYRQLLDATIRHLQDLKNEGERLVQVSPEILAALAKPAPRRKTAPARPALPPPPKAASARPVSAPANHSVLFSVSPEPMKNNPAPLAAASKPAPLSADAKEAALAELRAKALACVKCPHLAASRTQVVFGVGTPQAELMFVGEAPGADEDAQGEPFVGLAGQLLTKIITTMGLSRQQVYIGNILKCRPDTPGQSAGNRPPRPEEMQTCLPWLHQQIDIIQPKVLVALGATAVTGLLGKTIGITKLRGHWQTYRGIPLMPTYHPAYLLRNQSLAEKRKVWEDMLQVMEKLGREITAKQRGFFLAKS
;
A
#
# COMPACT_ATOMS: atom_id res chain seq x y z
N MET A 1 26.28 9.39 16.86
CA MET A 1 26.06 8.28 17.83
C MET A 1 27.44 7.72 18.17
N SER A 2 27.85 7.74 19.44
CA SER A 2 29.18 7.27 19.85
C SER A 2 29.29 5.74 19.72
N GLN A 3 30.50 5.23 19.55
CA GLN A 3 30.78 3.78 19.48
C GLN A 3 30.35 3.06 20.76
N ALA A 4 30.58 3.68 21.92
CA ALA A 4 30.15 3.19 23.23
C ALA A 4 28.62 3.01 23.33
N TYR A 5 27.84 3.93 22.75
CA TYR A 5 26.39 3.81 22.75
C TYR A 5 25.89 2.61 21.95
N ARG A 6 26.51 2.33 20.78
CA ARG A 6 26.16 1.17 19.97
C ARG A 6 26.49 -0.14 20.66
N GLN A 7 27.65 -0.22 21.30
CA GLN A 7 28.06 -1.40 22.06
C GLN A 7 27.11 -1.69 23.24
N LEU A 8 26.68 -0.64 23.94
CA LEU A 8 25.70 -0.76 25.03
C LEU A 8 24.35 -1.24 24.50
N LEU A 9 23.87 -0.66 23.39
CA LEU A 9 22.60 -1.04 22.78
C LEU A 9 22.61 -2.51 22.32
N ASP A 10 23.68 -2.96 21.66
CA ASP A 10 23.83 -4.34 21.21
C ASP A 10 23.88 -5.32 22.38
N ALA A 11 24.53 -4.94 23.49
CA ALA A 11 24.55 -5.75 24.71
C ALA A 11 23.17 -5.87 25.36
N THR A 12 22.42 -4.77 25.45
CA THR A 12 21.04 -4.77 25.97
C THR A 12 20.11 -5.62 25.10
N ILE A 13 20.22 -5.53 23.77
CA ILE A 13 19.40 -6.32 22.85
C ILE A 13 19.65 -7.82 23.04
N ARG A 14 20.92 -8.24 23.13
CA ARG A 14 21.27 -9.65 23.38
C ARG A 14 20.68 -10.15 24.69
N HIS A 15 20.85 -9.41 25.78
CA HIS A 15 20.32 -9.80 27.08
C HIS A 15 18.79 -9.97 27.09
N LEU A 16 18.05 -9.07 26.42
CA LEU A 16 16.59 -9.17 26.30
C LEU A 16 16.14 -10.36 25.42
N GLN A 17 16.96 -10.74 24.43
CA GLN A 17 16.71 -11.93 23.61
C GLN A 17 16.94 -13.22 24.41
N ASP A 18 17.96 -13.26 25.26
CA ASP A 18 18.25 -14.40 26.13
C ASP A 18 17.12 -14.62 27.13
N LEU A 19 16.67 -13.57 27.84
CA LEU A 19 15.52 -13.64 28.75
C LEU A 19 14.25 -14.15 28.04
N LYS A 20 14.02 -13.70 26.81
CA LYS A 20 12.87 -14.15 26.01
C LYS A 20 12.98 -15.64 25.65
N ASN A 21 14.19 -16.13 25.37
CA ASN A 21 14.43 -17.55 25.07
C ASN A 21 14.28 -18.43 26.32
N GLU A 22 14.55 -17.88 27.50
CA GLU A 22 14.32 -18.51 28.80
C GLU A 22 12.84 -18.47 29.24
N GLY A 23 11.96 -17.84 28.44
CA GLY A 23 10.52 -17.81 28.66
C GLY A 23 10.04 -16.63 29.51
N GLU A 24 10.93 -15.72 29.89
CA GLU A 24 10.58 -14.51 30.62
C GLU A 24 9.76 -13.57 29.74
N ARG A 25 8.57 -13.22 30.21
CA ARG A 25 7.62 -12.33 29.50
C ARG A 25 7.59 -10.92 30.07
N LEU A 26 8.24 -10.70 31.21
CA LEU A 26 8.24 -9.44 31.95
C LEU A 26 9.67 -9.12 32.37
N VAL A 27 10.09 -7.89 32.14
CA VAL A 27 11.39 -7.36 32.60
C VAL A 27 11.10 -6.24 33.58
N GLN A 28 11.68 -6.31 34.77
CA GLN A 28 11.54 -5.22 35.73
C GLN A 28 12.43 -4.04 35.31
N VAL A 29 11.83 -2.87 35.22
CA VAL A 29 12.52 -1.62 34.91
C VAL A 29 12.30 -0.69 36.09
N SER A 30 13.38 -0.07 36.58
CA SER A 30 13.26 0.85 37.71
C SER A 30 12.40 2.07 37.32
N PRO A 31 11.64 2.65 38.25
CA PRO A 31 10.82 3.83 37.99
C PRO A 31 11.62 4.99 37.37
N GLU A 32 12.88 5.13 37.73
CA GLU A 32 13.80 6.16 37.24
C GLU A 32 14.13 5.97 35.75
N ILE A 33 14.36 4.72 35.32
CA ILE A 33 14.63 4.39 33.92
C ILE A 33 13.37 4.61 33.07
N LEU A 34 12.20 4.21 33.59
CA LEU A 34 10.93 4.41 32.91
C LEU A 34 10.65 5.92 32.71
N ALA A 35 10.91 6.73 33.74
CA ALA A 35 10.80 8.18 33.66
C ALA A 35 11.81 8.82 32.71
N ALA A 36 13.02 8.26 32.58
CA ALA A 36 14.03 8.73 31.63
C ALA A 36 13.64 8.44 30.17
N LEU A 37 13.04 7.28 29.88
CA LEU A 37 12.54 6.90 28.55
C LEU A 37 11.31 7.71 28.12
N ALA A 38 10.49 8.16 29.08
CA ALA A 38 9.31 8.98 28.83
C ALA A 38 9.63 10.47 28.56
N LYS A 39 10.87 10.92 28.81
CA LYS A 39 11.27 12.31 28.54
C LYS A 39 11.52 12.50 27.04
N PRO A 40 10.91 13.52 26.40
CA PRO A 40 11.20 13.82 25.01
C PRO A 40 12.68 14.17 24.84
N ALA A 41 13.32 13.62 23.80
CA ALA A 41 14.72 13.88 23.50
C ALA A 41 14.99 15.39 23.39
N PRO A 42 16.13 15.90 23.90
CA PRO A 42 16.44 17.31 23.84
C PRO A 42 16.48 17.77 22.39
N ARG A 43 15.68 18.78 22.05
CA ARG A 43 15.66 19.38 20.72
C ARG A 43 17.07 19.88 20.38
N ARG A 44 17.63 19.34 19.30
CA ARG A 44 18.86 19.85 18.70
C ARG A 44 18.62 21.30 18.31
N LYS A 45 19.41 22.24 18.84
CA LYS A 45 19.30 23.68 18.53
C LYS A 45 19.44 23.88 17.02
N THR A 46 18.34 24.17 16.33
CA THR A 46 18.36 24.66 14.94
C THR A 46 18.48 26.19 14.94
N ALA A 47 19.24 26.70 13.98
CA ALA A 47 19.49 28.11 13.71
C ALA A 47 18.18 28.94 13.57
N PRO A 48 18.21 30.27 13.79
CA PRO A 48 17.00 31.07 13.91
C PRO A 48 16.16 31.11 12.62
N ALA A 49 14.84 31.02 12.81
CA ALA A 49 13.84 31.04 11.75
C ALA A 49 13.68 32.44 11.12
N ARG A 50 13.41 32.46 9.81
CA ARG A 50 12.95 33.65 9.08
C ARG A 50 11.59 34.13 9.62
N PRO A 51 11.27 35.45 9.55
CA PRO A 51 10.00 35.98 10.04
C PRO A 51 8.81 35.47 9.23
N ALA A 52 7.73 35.11 9.94
CA ALA A 52 6.45 34.72 9.35
C ALA A 52 5.70 35.93 8.78
N LEU A 53 5.04 35.74 7.62
CA LEU A 53 4.10 36.68 7.03
C LEU A 53 2.78 36.74 7.84
N PRO A 54 2.10 37.91 7.89
CA PRO A 54 0.88 38.08 8.66
C PRO A 54 -0.34 37.41 8.01
N PRO A 55 -1.35 37.00 8.80
CA PRO A 55 -2.58 36.38 8.27
C PRO A 55 -3.53 37.42 7.63
N PRO A 56 -4.38 37.02 6.68
CA PRO A 56 -5.33 37.92 6.02
C PRO A 56 -6.51 38.30 6.94
N PRO A 57 -7.17 39.45 6.68
CA PRO A 57 -8.22 40.00 7.53
C PRO A 57 -9.54 39.25 7.42
N LYS A 58 -10.24 39.13 8.56
CA LYS A 58 -11.58 38.55 8.71
C LYS A 58 -12.64 39.49 8.14
N ALA A 59 -13.44 38.99 7.19
CA ALA A 59 -14.66 39.66 6.74
C ALA A 59 -15.85 39.35 7.67
N ALA A 60 -16.75 40.32 7.71
CA ALA A 60 -17.73 40.60 8.75
C ALA A 60 -19.00 39.73 8.74
N SER A 61 -19.71 39.87 9.85
CA SER A 61 -20.96 39.26 10.28
C SER A 61 -22.10 39.23 9.26
N ALA A 62 -22.79 38.09 9.19
CA ALA A 62 -24.20 38.02 8.82
C ALA A 62 -25.01 37.55 10.04
N ARG A 63 -26.14 38.23 10.25
CA ARG A 63 -27.09 38.12 11.37
C ARG A 63 -27.79 36.75 11.44
N PRO A 64 -28.35 36.38 12.61
CA PRO A 64 -29.02 35.09 12.81
C PRO A 64 -30.44 35.14 12.25
N VAL A 65 -30.86 34.08 11.56
CA VAL A 65 -32.27 33.82 11.24
C VAL A 65 -32.70 32.55 11.95
N SER A 66 -33.85 32.69 12.60
CA SER A 66 -34.54 31.80 13.51
C SER A 66 -34.87 30.40 12.97
N ALA A 67 -34.95 29.44 13.89
CA ALA A 67 -35.54 28.12 13.73
C ALA A 67 -36.97 28.15 13.17
N PRO A 68 -37.45 26.98 12.72
CA PRO A 68 -38.73 26.54 13.25
C PRO A 68 -38.73 25.08 13.72
N ALA A 69 -39.73 24.85 14.56
CA ALA A 69 -40.01 23.65 15.31
C ALA A 69 -40.64 22.53 14.48
N ASN A 70 -40.56 21.33 15.06
CA ASN A 70 -41.45 20.18 14.93
C ASN A 70 -42.80 20.44 14.25
N HIS A 71 -43.06 19.71 13.18
CA HIS A 71 -44.38 19.15 12.93
C HIS A 71 -44.25 17.72 12.40
N SER A 72 -44.65 16.78 13.25
CA SER A 72 -45.04 15.43 12.87
C SER A 72 -46.22 15.53 11.92
N VAL A 73 -46.08 14.98 10.71
CA VAL A 73 -47.23 14.70 9.86
C VAL A 73 -47.06 13.30 9.29
N LEU A 74 -47.90 12.39 9.80
CA LEU A 74 -48.14 11.07 9.25
C LEU A 74 -48.89 11.27 7.93
N PHE A 75 -48.27 10.90 6.81
CA PHE A 75 -49.01 10.67 5.56
C PHE A 75 -48.72 9.26 5.07
N SER A 76 -49.78 8.44 5.18
CA SER A 76 -49.92 7.13 4.54
C SER A 76 -50.17 7.35 3.06
N VAL A 77 -49.36 6.75 2.20
CA VAL A 77 -49.67 6.60 0.78
C VAL A 77 -49.34 5.17 0.37
N SER A 78 -50.38 4.40 0.10
CA SER A 78 -50.31 3.05 -0.50
C SER A 78 -49.68 3.11 -1.90
N PRO A 79 -48.89 2.11 -2.32
CA PRO A 79 -48.30 2.09 -3.65
C PRO A 79 -49.27 1.46 -4.67
N GLU A 80 -49.55 2.18 -5.77
CA GLU A 80 -50.04 1.58 -7.01
C GLU A 80 -48.88 1.12 -7.90
N PRO A 81 -49.04 0.05 -8.70
CA PRO A 81 -47.94 -0.61 -9.37
C PRO A 81 -47.59 0.06 -10.69
N MET A 82 -46.46 0.75 -10.76
CA MET A 82 -45.86 1.14 -12.04
C MET A 82 -45.19 -0.06 -12.71
N LYS A 83 -45.86 -0.64 -13.70
CA LYS A 83 -45.25 -1.52 -14.71
C LYS A 83 -44.33 -0.67 -15.59
N ASN A 84 -43.04 -0.62 -15.23
CA ASN A 84 -41.98 -0.22 -16.14
C ASN A 84 -40.98 -1.37 -16.22
N ASN A 85 -41.08 -2.15 -17.30
CA ASN A 85 -40.02 -3.06 -17.72
C ASN A 85 -38.81 -2.22 -18.17
N PRO A 86 -37.64 -2.29 -17.53
CA PRO A 86 -36.43 -1.87 -18.20
C PRO A 86 -36.03 -3.00 -19.16
N ALA A 87 -35.92 -2.67 -20.44
CA ALA A 87 -35.25 -3.49 -21.43
C ALA A 87 -33.87 -3.93 -20.90
N PRO A 88 -33.39 -5.15 -21.23
CA PRO A 88 -32.14 -5.65 -20.70
C PRO A 88 -30.99 -4.71 -21.10
N LEU A 89 -30.29 -4.16 -20.11
CA LEU A 89 -29.05 -3.42 -20.32
C LEU A 89 -28.12 -4.30 -21.16
N ALA A 90 -27.87 -3.86 -22.39
CA ALA A 90 -26.86 -4.44 -23.25
C ALA A 90 -25.54 -4.50 -22.47
N ALA A 91 -24.97 -5.71 -22.39
CA ALA A 91 -23.66 -5.94 -21.82
C ALA A 91 -22.66 -4.99 -22.50
N ALA A 92 -22.16 -4.00 -21.76
CA ALA A 92 -21.15 -3.08 -22.26
C ALA A 92 -19.94 -3.88 -22.75
N SER A 93 -19.72 -3.87 -24.06
CA SER A 93 -18.63 -4.58 -24.71
C SER A 93 -17.30 -4.02 -24.18
N LYS A 94 -16.39 -4.91 -23.79
CA LYS A 94 -15.06 -4.51 -23.27
C LYS A 94 -14.36 -3.66 -24.35
N PRO A 95 -13.91 -2.42 -24.05
CA PRO A 95 -13.27 -1.57 -25.05
C PRO A 95 -12.03 -2.25 -25.62
N ALA A 96 -11.80 -2.04 -26.92
CA ALA A 96 -10.66 -2.61 -27.63
C ALA A 96 -9.33 -2.21 -26.96
N PRO A 97 -8.29 -3.07 -26.97
CA PRO A 97 -6.99 -2.74 -26.39
C PRO A 97 -6.41 -1.48 -27.05
N LEU A 98 -5.92 -0.55 -26.23
CA LEU A 98 -5.19 0.62 -26.70
C LEU A 98 -3.85 0.23 -27.34
N SER A 99 -3.41 0.98 -28.35
CA SER A 99 -2.04 0.87 -28.89
C SER A 99 -0.99 1.23 -27.82
N ALA A 100 0.27 0.84 -28.03
CA ALA A 100 1.34 1.12 -27.07
C ALA A 100 1.47 2.63 -26.77
N ASP A 101 1.47 3.47 -27.82
CA ASP A 101 1.57 4.92 -27.68
C ASP A 101 0.34 5.52 -27.00
N ALA A 102 -0.86 5.00 -27.29
CA ALA A 102 -2.08 5.44 -26.63
C ALA A 102 -2.08 5.07 -25.14
N LYS A 103 -1.54 3.91 -24.75
CA LYS A 103 -1.35 3.55 -23.35
C LYS A 103 -0.38 4.48 -22.64
N GLU A 104 0.76 4.80 -23.28
CA GLU A 104 1.76 5.73 -22.73
C GLU A 104 1.13 7.11 -22.48
N ALA A 105 0.45 7.67 -23.49
CA ALA A 105 -0.22 8.97 -23.38
C ALA A 105 -1.32 8.96 -22.29
N ALA A 106 -2.19 7.95 -22.27
CA ALA A 106 -3.24 7.82 -21.27
C ALA A 106 -2.69 7.70 -19.85
N LEU A 107 -1.59 6.94 -19.67
CA LEU A 107 -0.96 6.75 -18.38
C LEU A 107 -0.24 8.03 -17.92
N ALA A 108 0.38 8.78 -18.83
CA ALA A 108 0.98 10.07 -18.55
C ALA A 108 -0.07 11.11 -18.12
N GLU A 109 -1.21 11.17 -18.81
CA GLU A 109 -2.35 12.03 -18.42
C GLU A 109 -2.89 11.64 -17.04
N LEU A 110 -3.07 10.33 -16.80
CA LEU A 110 -3.52 9.82 -15.51
C LEU A 110 -2.53 10.17 -14.39
N ARG A 111 -1.22 10.08 -14.66
CA ARG A 111 -0.16 10.48 -13.73
C ARG A 111 -0.29 11.95 -13.37
N ALA A 112 -0.43 12.85 -14.35
CA ALA A 112 -0.57 14.28 -14.11
C ALA A 112 -1.77 14.59 -13.19
N LYS A 113 -2.93 13.95 -13.43
CA LYS A 113 -4.12 14.08 -12.58
C LYS A 113 -3.90 13.54 -11.17
N ALA A 114 -3.24 12.39 -11.04
CA ALA A 114 -2.98 11.76 -9.75
C ALA A 114 -1.99 12.58 -8.89
N LEU A 115 -0.97 13.19 -9.49
CA LEU A 115 0.00 14.05 -8.79
C LEU A 115 -0.68 15.28 -8.15
N ALA A 116 -1.77 15.77 -8.75
CA ALA A 116 -2.58 16.88 -8.23
C ALA A 116 -3.69 16.45 -7.26
N CYS A 117 -3.81 15.15 -6.93
CA CYS A 117 -4.94 14.63 -6.17
C CYS A 117 -4.98 15.15 -4.72
N VAL A 118 -6.12 15.67 -4.29
CA VAL A 118 -6.38 16.15 -2.90
C VAL A 118 -7.59 15.48 -2.24
N LYS A 119 -8.08 14.36 -2.80
CA LYS A 119 -9.31 13.67 -2.33
C LYS A 119 -9.26 13.18 -0.88
N CYS A 120 -8.07 12.94 -0.33
CA CYS A 120 -7.86 12.65 1.10
C CYS A 120 -7.09 13.82 1.72
N PRO A 121 -7.74 14.82 2.34
CA PRO A 121 -7.08 16.05 2.78
C PRO A 121 -5.91 15.82 3.75
N HIS A 122 -6.05 14.90 4.71
CA HIS A 122 -5.00 14.60 5.68
C HIS A 122 -3.77 13.94 5.06
N LEU A 123 -3.96 13.00 4.12
CA LEU A 123 -2.85 12.38 3.39
C LEU A 123 -2.19 13.35 2.40
N ALA A 124 -2.99 14.23 1.79
CA ALA A 124 -2.48 15.25 0.89
C ALA A 124 -1.65 16.30 1.63
N ALA A 125 -2.01 16.62 2.88
CA ALA A 125 -1.27 17.52 3.74
C ALA A 125 0.00 16.90 4.33
N SER A 126 0.04 15.57 4.52
CA SER A 126 1.16 14.88 5.18
C SER A 126 2.23 14.34 4.22
N ARG A 127 1.85 13.99 2.99
CA ARG A 127 2.78 13.39 2.01
C ARG A 127 3.84 14.42 1.57
N THR A 128 5.02 13.93 1.23
CA THR A 128 6.00 14.72 0.48
C THR A 128 5.64 14.72 -1.00
N GLN A 129 5.24 13.56 -1.54
CA GLN A 129 4.79 13.47 -2.93
C GLN A 129 3.84 12.29 -3.16
N VAL A 130 3.18 12.30 -4.30
CA VAL A 130 2.34 11.18 -4.74
C VAL A 130 3.21 10.11 -5.39
N VAL A 131 3.07 8.88 -4.93
CA VAL A 131 3.72 7.69 -5.49
C VAL A 131 2.73 6.97 -6.40
N PHE A 132 2.73 7.36 -7.67
CA PHE A 132 1.74 6.92 -8.65
C PHE A 132 1.86 5.42 -9.00
N GLY A 133 3.06 5.01 -9.39
CA GLY A 133 3.37 3.72 -10.03
C GLY A 133 4.53 3.89 -11.00
N VAL A 134 5.26 2.80 -11.28
CA VAL A 134 6.39 2.77 -12.22
C VAL A 134 6.38 1.47 -13.02
N GLY A 135 6.91 1.52 -14.25
CA GLY A 135 6.98 0.37 -15.16
C GLY A 135 6.47 0.70 -16.55
N THR A 136 6.55 -0.27 -17.46
CA THR A 136 6.03 -0.15 -18.82
C THR A 136 4.49 -0.15 -18.84
N PRO A 137 3.83 0.69 -19.66
CA PRO A 137 2.38 0.61 -19.87
C PRO A 137 1.93 -0.66 -20.61
N GLN A 138 2.87 -1.42 -21.18
CA GLN A 138 2.61 -2.70 -21.86
C GLN A 138 2.85 -3.91 -20.96
N ALA A 139 2.98 -3.70 -19.64
CA ALA A 139 3.32 -4.75 -18.69
C ALA A 139 2.30 -5.91 -18.70
N GLU A 140 2.79 -7.13 -18.91
CA GLU A 140 1.96 -8.34 -18.77
C GLU A 140 1.73 -8.73 -17.31
N LEU A 141 2.61 -8.26 -16.41
CA LEU A 141 2.59 -8.54 -14.98
C LEU A 141 2.58 -7.24 -14.20
N MET A 142 1.62 -7.11 -13.27
CA MET A 142 1.52 -5.97 -12.38
C MET A 142 1.52 -6.39 -10.92
N PHE A 143 2.43 -5.80 -10.14
CA PHE A 143 2.50 -5.96 -8.68
C PHE A 143 1.75 -4.83 -7.98
N VAL A 144 0.94 -5.18 -6.99
CA VAL A 144 0.12 -4.25 -6.21
C VAL A 144 0.46 -4.41 -4.73
N GLY A 145 1.09 -3.39 -4.15
CA GLY A 145 1.33 -3.28 -2.72
C GLY A 145 0.27 -2.48 -1.97
N GLU A 146 0.54 -2.22 -0.70
CA GLU A 146 -0.37 -1.52 0.22
C GLU A 146 -0.36 -0.01 0.01
N ALA A 147 0.72 0.64 0.42
CA ALA A 147 0.88 2.09 0.42
C ALA A 147 2.38 2.45 0.42
N PRO A 148 2.74 3.70 0.08
CA PRO A 148 4.12 4.18 0.17
C PRO A 148 4.63 4.18 1.62
N GLY A 149 5.91 3.82 1.80
CA GLY A 149 6.66 4.08 3.03
C GLY A 149 7.38 5.43 2.97
N ALA A 150 8.28 5.67 3.92
CA ALA A 150 9.03 6.93 4.00
C ALA A 150 9.96 7.15 2.81
N ASP A 151 10.68 6.10 2.37
CA ASP A 151 11.60 6.18 1.24
C ASP A 151 10.84 6.42 -0.07
N GLU A 152 9.70 5.74 -0.24
CA GLU A 152 8.82 5.92 -1.40
C GLU A 152 8.23 7.33 -1.44
N ASP A 153 7.76 7.85 -0.31
CA ASP A 153 7.24 9.22 -0.20
C ASP A 153 8.32 10.27 -0.48
N ALA A 154 9.57 10.01 -0.09
CA ALA A 154 10.68 10.91 -0.37
C ALA A 154 11.14 10.87 -1.85
N GLN A 155 10.96 9.75 -2.55
CA GLN A 155 11.46 9.55 -3.92
C GLN A 155 10.38 9.58 -5.02
N GLY A 156 9.11 9.39 -4.67
CA GLY A 156 8.00 9.38 -5.63
C GLY A 156 7.83 8.06 -6.39
N GLU A 157 8.61 7.05 -6.01
CA GLU A 157 8.63 5.76 -6.66
C GLU A 157 8.23 4.65 -5.68
N PRO A 158 7.40 3.68 -6.10
CA PRO A 158 6.96 2.61 -5.22
C PRO A 158 8.07 1.57 -5.04
N PHE A 159 8.14 0.99 -3.84
CA PHE A 159 9.07 -0.10 -3.54
C PHE A 159 10.53 0.26 -3.86
N VAL A 160 11.04 1.33 -3.24
CA VAL A 160 12.45 1.75 -3.31
C VAL A 160 13.22 1.48 -2.01
N GLY A 161 12.52 1.37 -0.87
CA GLY A 161 13.11 0.97 0.41
C GLY A 161 13.51 -0.51 0.45
N LEU A 162 13.86 -1.02 1.64
CA LEU A 162 14.34 -2.40 1.83
C LEU A 162 13.36 -3.47 1.29
N ALA A 163 12.06 -3.29 1.52
CA ALA A 163 11.03 -4.18 1.01
C ALA A 163 11.00 -4.18 -0.52
N GLY A 164 11.22 -3.01 -1.11
CA GLY A 164 11.30 -2.84 -2.55
C GLY A 164 12.54 -3.43 -3.19
N GLN A 165 13.69 -3.33 -2.53
CA GLN A 165 14.91 -4.01 -2.97
C GLN A 165 14.73 -5.54 -2.97
N LEU A 166 14.03 -6.09 -1.99
CA LEU A 166 13.68 -7.51 -1.98
C LEU A 166 12.71 -7.87 -3.12
N LEU A 167 11.69 -7.04 -3.38
CA LEU A 167 10.80 -7.23 -4.53
C LEU A 167 11.59 -7.23 -5.84
N THR A 168 12.53 -6.31 -6.01
CA THR A 168 13.43 -6.26 -7.17
C THR A 168 14.21 -7.56 -7.33
N LYS A 169 14.78 -8.11 -6.25
CA LYS A 169 15.48 -9.41 -6.30
C LYS A 169 14.55 -10.54 -6.72
N ILE A 170 13.31 -10.55 -6.26
CA ILE A 170 12.30 -11.54 -6.67
C ILE A 170 12.04 -11.43 -8.18
N ILE A 171 11.74 -10.23 -8.68
CA ILE A 171 11.50 -9.94 -10.10
C ILE A 171 12.70 -10.39 -10.97
N THR A 172 13.92 -10.04 -10.55
CA THR A 172 15.14 -10.48 -11.25
C THR A 172 15.30 -11.99 -11.25
N THR A 173 14.96 -12.68 -10.16
CA THR A 173 15.02 -14.14 -10.08
C THR A 173 13.98 -14.82 -10.98
N MET A 174 12.84 -14.15 -11.23
CA MET A 174 11.87 -14.56 -12.26
C MET A 174 12.38 -14.38 -13.70
N GLY A 175 13.56 -13.78 -13.89
CA GLY A 175 14.11 -13.47 -15.22
C GLY A 175 13.52 -12.20 -15.84
N LEU A 176 12.96 -11.30 -15.03
CA LEU A 176 12.39 -10.02 -15.46
C LEU A 176 13.19 -8.85 -14.88
N SER A 177 13.09 -7.68 -15.50
CA SER A 177 13.53 -6.40 -14.92
C SER A 177 12.36 -5.63 -14.33
N ARG A 178 12.63 -4.66 -13.45
CA ARG A 178 11.60 -3.75 -12.93
C ARG A 178 10.89 -2.97 -14.05
N GLN A 179 11.59 -2.69 -15.15
CA GLN A 179 11.07 -1.94 -16.28
C GLN A 179 10.09 -2.77 -17.13
N GLN A 180 10.19 -4.10 -17.09
CA GLN A 180 9.31 -5.02 -17.83
C GLN A 180 7.99 -5.33 -17.13
N VAL A 181 7.84 -4.92 -15.87
CA VAL A 181 6.62 -5.11 -15.08
C VAL A 181 6.07 -3.75 -14.69
N TYR A 182 4.84 -3.73 -14.18
CA TYR A 182 4.30 -2.52 -13.55
C TYR A 182 4.18 -2.72 -12.05
N ILE A 183 4.57 -1.71 -11.27
CA ILE A 183 4.54 -1.74 -9.81
C ILE A 183 3.71 -0.55 -9.33
N GLY A 184 2.67 -0.84 -8.56
CA GLY A 184 1.82 0.16 -7.93
C GLY A 184 1.40 -0.25 -6.53
N ASN A 185 0.65 0.64 -5.87
CA ASN A 185 0.04 0.43 -4.56
C ASN A 185 -1.45 0.75 -4.59
N ILE A 186 -2.21 0.25 -3.62
CA ILE A 186 -3.61 0.64 -3.37
C ILE A 186 -3.69 2.13 -3.07
N LEU A 187 -2.92 2.62 -2.10
CA LEU A 187 -2.77 4.05 -1.84
C LEU A 187 -1.62 4.64 -2.66
N LYS A 188 -1.79 5.89 -3.10
CA LYS A 188 -0.74 6.68 -3.79
C LYS A 188 -0.04 7.67 -2.87
N CYS A 189 -0.46 7.78 -1.61
CA CYS A 189 0.11 8.68 -0.61
C CYS A 189 0.50 7.87 0.62
N ARG A 190 1.64 8.20 1.25
CA ARG A 190 2.02 7.59 2.52
C ARG A 190 0.98 7.94 3.59
N PRO A 191 0.44 6.94 4.32
CA PRO A 191 -0.43 7.19 5.47
C PRO A 191 0.25 8.09 6.51
N ASP A 192 -0.48 9.10 6.99
CA ASP A 192 -0.02 9.94 8.11
C ASP A 192 0.10 9.12 9.41
N THR A 193 0.93 9.57 10.35
CA THR A 193 1.06 8.92 11.67
C THR A 193 0.83 9.94 12.78
N PRO A 194 -0.42 10.40 13.00
CA PRO A 194 -0.70 11.42 14.01
C PRO A 194 -0.19 11.02 15.39
N GLY A 195 0.53 11.91 16.05
CA GLY A 195 1.12 11.66 17.37
C GLY A 195 2.39 10.78 17.36
N GLN A 196 2.89 10.39 16.19
CA GLN A 196 4.15 9.64 16.04
C GLN A 196 5.13 10.41 15.16
N SER A 197 6.41 10.41 15.56
CA SER A 197 7.48 11.06 14.80
C SER A 197 8.09 10.17 13.71
N ALA A 198 7.84 8.86 13.76
CA ALA A 198 8.38 7.87 12.83
C ALA A 198 7.45 6.66 12.72
N GLY A 199 7.68 5.86 11.68
CA GLY A 199 6.93 4.63 11.42
C GLY A 199 5.97 4.75 10.25
N ASN A 200 5.23 3.67 10.02
CA ASN A 200 4.15 3.59 9.05
C ASN A 200 2.96 2.92 9.73
N ARG A 201 1.75 3.28 9.30
CA ARG A 201 0.52 2.59 9.67
C ARG A 201 -0.13 1.98 8.43
N PRO A 202 -0.97 0.96 8.59
CA PRO A 202 -1.80 0.51 7.48
C PRO A 202 -2.80 1.60 7.06
N PRO A 203 -3.21 1.61 5.78
CA PRO A 203 -4.27 2.47 5.30
C PRO A 203 -5.61 2.07 5.92
N ARG A 204 -6.47 3.06 6.11
CA ARG A 204 -7.85 2.85 6.57
C ARG A 204 -8.74 2.47 5.38
N PRO A 205 -9.86 1.74 5.61
CA PRO A 205 -10.77 1.36 4.54
C PRO A 205 -11.24 2.52 3.66
N GLU A 206 -11.58 3.66 4.26
CA GLU A 206 -12.02 4.86 3.54
C GLU A 206 -10.92 5.48 2.67
N GLU A 207 -9.66 5.41 3.11
CA GLU A 207 -8.50 5.88 2.33
C GLU A 207 -8.29 4.98 1.12
N MET A 208 -8.39 3.66 1.33
CA MET A 208 -8.31 2.69 0.24
C MET A 208 -9.42 2.92 -0.78
N GLN A 209 -10.68 2.99 -0.35
CA GLN A 209 -11.83 3.23 -1.24
C GLN A 209 -11.68 4.52 -2.05
N THR A 210 -11.20 5.59 -1.41
CA THR A 210 -11.00 6.90 -2.07
C THR A 210 -9.87 6.85 -3.11
N CYS A 211 -8.80 6.08 -2.86
CA CYS A 211 -7.61 6.06 -3.70
C CYS A 211 -7.64 4.98 -4.80
N LEU A 212 -8.37 3.87 -4.57
CA LEU A 212 -8.47 2.72 -5.46
C LEU A 212 -8.85 3.06 -6.92
N PRO A 213 -9.69 4.08 -7.21
CA PRO A 213 -10.00 4.46 -8.59
C PRO A 213 -8.78 4.84 -9.44
N TRP A 214 -7.67 5.29 -8.84
CA TRP A 214 -6.41 5.52 -9.57
C TRP A 214 -5.80 4.19 -10.03
N LEU A 215 -5.79 3.19 -9.15
CA LEU A 215 -5.30 1.86 -9.48
C LEU A 215 -6.19 1.16 -10.52
N HIS A 216 -7.52 1.34 -10.44
CA HIS A 216 -8.44 0.83 -11.45
C HIS A 216 -8.11 1.38 -12.84
N GLN A 217 -7.94 2.69 -12.97
CA GLN A 217 -7.58 3.30 -14.25
C GLN A 217 -6.20 2.83 -14.76
N GLN A 218 -5.22 2.66 -13.86
CA GLN A 218 -3.94 2.04 -14.24
C GLN A 218 -4.13 0.63 -14.80
N ILE A 219 -4.91 -0.22 -14.12
CA ILE A 219 -5.21 -1.59 -14.57
C ILE A 219 -5.97 -1.57 -15.90
N ASP A 220 -6.94 -0.68 -16.05
CA ASP A 220 -7.79 -0.61 -17.24
C ASP A 220 -7.02 -0.11 -18.47
N ILE A 221 -6.02 0.78 -18.29
CA ILE A 221 -5.09 1.23 -19.35
C ILE A 221 -4.08 0.13 -19.70
N ILE A 222 -3.41 -0.44 -18.69
CA ILE A 222 -2.31 -1.40 -18.89
C ILE A 222 -2.84 -2.73 -19.39
N GLN A 223 -3.99 -3.18 -18.87
CA GLN A 223 -4.59 -4.49 -19.11
C GLN A 223 -3.59 -5.65 -18.92
N PRO A 224 -2.98 -5.79 -17.72
CA PRO A 224 -2.00 -6.85 -17.49
C PRO A 224 -2.67 -8.23 -17.60
N LYS A 225 -1.87 -9.24 -17.96
CA LYS A 225 -2.32 -10.64 -18.01
C LYS A 225 -2.43 -11.24 -16.61
N VAL A 226 -1.59 -10.80 -15.67
CA VAL A 226 -1.58 -11.28 -14.28
C VAL A 226 -1.37 -10.11 -13.31
N LEU A 227 -2.10 -10.15 -12.19
CA LEU A 227 -1.89 -9.30 -11.04
C LEU A 227 -1.24 -10.11 -9.89
N VAL A 228 -0.38 -9.46 -9.11
CA VAL A 228 0.15 -10.01 -7.84
C VAL A 228 -0.17 -9.04 -6.71
N ALA A 229 -0.97 -9.49 -5.73
CA ALA A 229 -1.27 -8.72 -4.52
C ALA A 229 -0.27 -9.04 -3.41
N LEU A 230 0.49 -8.04 -2.99
CA LEU A 230 1.54 -8.15 -1.98
C LEU A 230 0.98 -7.84 -0.59
N GLY A 231 0.65 -8.88 0.18
CA GLY A 231 0.20 -8.77 1.56
C GLY A 231 -1.30 -8.63 1.75
N ALA A 232 -1.72 -8.72 3.02
CA ALA A 232 -3.12 -8.74 3.41
C ALA A 232 -3.87 -7.47 2.97
N THR A 233 -3.26 -6.29 3.13
CA THR A 233 -3.94 -5.04 2.81
C THR A 233 -4.21 -4.86 1.31
N ALA A 234 -3.27 -5.27 0.46
CA ALA A 234 -3.48 -5.29 -0.99
C ALA A 234 -4.64 -6.23 -1.36
N VAL A 235 -4.70 -7.41 -0.73
CA VAL A 235 -5.80 -8.36 -0.92
C VAL A 235 -7.13 -7.81 -0.44
N THR A 236 -7.18 -7.19 0.75
CA THR A 236 -8.40 -6.55 1.29
C THR A 236 -8.86 -5.43 0.36
N GLY A 237 -7.96 -4.56 -0.10
CA GLY A 237 -8.28 -3.44 -0.98
C GLY A 237 -8.80 -3.88 -2.35
N LEU A 238 -8.34 -5.01 -2.90
CA LEU A 238 -8.79 -5.52 -4.20
C LEU A 238 -10.03 -6.42 -4.07
N LEU A 239 -10.04 -7.35 -3.12
CA LEU A 239 -11.07 -8.40 -3.07
C LEU A 239 -12.18 -8.13 -2.04
N GLY A 240 -12.03 -7.13 -1.17
CA GLY A 240 -12.94 -6.89 -0.05
C GLY A 240 -12.97 -8.04 0.97
N LYS A 241 -12.06 -9.01 0.86
CA LYS A 241 -12.00 -10.19 1.74
C LYS A 241 -11.13 -9.87 2.94
N THR A 242 -11.64 -10.15 4.15
CA THR A 242 -10.88 -10.07 5.42
C THR A 242 -10.23 -11.40 5.82
N ILE A 243 -10.26 -12.40 4.93
CA ILE A 243 -9.61 -13.69 5.16
C ILE A 243 -8.09 -13.48 5.26
N GLY A 244 -7.47 -14.07 6.27
CA GLY A 244 -6.02 -13.95 6.49
C GLY A 244 -5.19 -14.39 5.29
N ILE A 245 -4.16 -13.60 4.95
CA ILE A 245 -3.29 -13.81 3.79
C ILE A 245 -2.69 -15.22 3.72
N THR A 246 -2.38 -15.82 4.87
CA THR A 246 -1.84 -17.19 4.96
C THR A 246 -2.74 -18.24 4.31
N LYS A 247 -4.07 -18.05 4.32
CA LYS A 247 -5.03 -18.96 3.67
C LYS A 247 -5.23 -18.66 2.19
N LEU A 248 -4.95 -17.43 1.75
CA LEU A 248 -5.21 -16.99 0.37
C LEU A 248 -3.98 -17.07 -0.53
N ARG A 249 -2.78 -16.99 0.03
CA ARG A 249 -1.55 -17.00 -0.77
C ARG A 249 -1.40 -18.29 -1.56
N GLY A 250 -0.91 -18.18 -2.79
CA GLY A 250 -0.73 -19.33 -3.68
C GLY A 250 -2.02 -19.87 -4.30
N HIS A 251 -3.18 -19.29 -3.99
CA HIS A 251 -4.47 -19.67 -4.57
C HIS A 251 -5.00 -18.57 -5.48
N TRP A 252 -5.10 -18.87 -6.77
CA TRP A 252 -5.60 -17.95 -7.79
C TRP A 252 -6.96 -17.37 -7.41
N GLN A 253 -7.05 -16.05 -7.51
CA GLN A 253 -8.27 -15.27 -7.45
C GLN A 253 -8.52 -14.62 -8.81
N THR A 254 -9.65 -13.95 -8.96
CA THR A 254 -9.93 -13.11 -10.14
C THR A 254 -10.27 -11.71 -9.66
N TYR A 255 -9.73 -10.71 -10.34
CA TYR A 255 -10.04 -9.31 -10.09
C TYR A 255 -10.17 -8.56 -11.41
N ARG A 256 -11.34 -7.93 -11.65
CA ARG A 256 -11.67 -7.26 -12.93
C ARG A 256 -11.46 -8.17 -14.15
N GLY A 257 -11.73 -9.47 -14.00
CA GLY A 257 -11.51 -10.47 -15.04
C GLY A 257 -10.05 -10.85 -15.29
N ILE A 258 -9.11 -10.39 -14.46
CA ILE A 258 -7.68 -10.69 -14.54
C ILE A 258 -7.31 -11.69 -13.43
N PRO A 259 -6.54 -12.75 -13.72
CA PRO A 259 -5.97 -13.63 -12.71
C PRO A 259 -5.14 -12.85 -11.68
N LEU A 260 -5.45 -13.04 -10.40
CA LEU A 260 -4.78 -12.40 -9.28
C LEU A 260 -4.13 -13.46 -8.38
N MET A 261 -2.82 -13.34 -8.15
CA MET A 261 -2.09 -14.16 -7.20
C MET A 261 -1.87 -13.38 -5.89
N PRO A 262 -2.53 -13.75 -4.78
CA PRO A 262 -2.16 -13.26 -3.46
C PRO A 262 -0.81 -13.87 -3.02
N THR A 263 0.04 -13.07 -2.40
CA THR A 263 1.26 -13.56 -1.74
C THR A 263 1.65 -12.67 -0.55
N TYR A 264 2.70 -13.04 0.19
CA TYR A 264 3.18 -12.20 1.29
C TYR A 264 3.83 -10.92 0.79
N HIS A 265 3.69 -9.86 1.60
CA HIS A 265 4.40 -8.62 1.35
C HIS A 265 5.91 -8.81 1.60
N PRO A 266 6.82 -8.23 0.79
CA PRO A 266 8.27 -8.36 1.01
C PRO A 266 8.73 -7.91 2.41
N ALA A 267 8.07 -6.91 3.01
CA ALA A 267 8.35 -6.49 4.38
C ALA A 267 8.10 -7.60 5.44
N TYR A 268 7.20 -8.56 5.18
CA TYR A 268 7.02 -9.73 6.05
C TYR A 268 8.26 -10.62 6.02
N LEU A 269 8.83 -10.87 4.84
CA LEU A 269 10.06 -11.68 4.68
C LEU A 269 11.31 -11.01 5.26
N LEU A 270 11.32 -9.68 5.38
CA LEU A 270 12.40 -8.97 6.05
C LEU A 270 12.36 -9.19 7.58
N ARG A 271 11.16 -9.32 8.15
CA ARG A 271 10.96 -9.61 9.59
C ARG A 271 11.08 -11.10 9.89
N ASN A 272 10.64 -11.96 8.96
CA ASN A 272 10.74 -13.41 9.06
C ASN A 272 11.65 -13.94 7.93
N GLN A 273 12.92 -14.14 8.26
CA GLN A 273 13.94 -14.50 7.27
C GLN A 273 14.05 -16.01 6.98
N SER A 274 13.13 -16.82 7.52
CA SER A 274 13.15 -18.27 7.32
C SER A 274 13.10 -18.67 5.84
N LEU A 275 13.83 -19.72 5.49
CA LEU A 275 13.85 -20.23 4.11
C LEU A 275 12.49 -20.77 3.69
N ALA A 276 11.71 -21.33 4.62
CA ALA A 276 10.36 -21.83 4.37
C ALA A 276 9.40 -20.71 3.92
N GLU A 277 9.41 -19.53 4.57
CA GLU A 277 8.54 -18.41 4.15
C GLU A 277 9.00 -17.79 2.82
N LYS A 278 10.31 -17.69 2.59
CA LYS A 278 10.86 -17.27 1.29
C LYS A 278 10.48 -18.26 0.17
N ARG A 279 10.52 -19.56 0.47
CA ARG A 279 10.11 -20.62 -0.44
C ARG A 279 8.64 -20.52 -0.83
N LYS A 280 7.74 -20.27 0.12
CA LYS A 280 6.31 -20.04 -0.15
C LYS A 280 6.09 -18.91 -1.17
N VAL A 281 6.69 -17.74 -0.94
CA VAL A 281 6.59 -16.61 -1.89
C VAL A 281 7.17 -16.98 -3.25
N TRP A 282 8.27 -17.73 -3.27
CA TRP A 282 8.85 -18.19 -4.53
C TRP A 282 7.94 -19.16 -5.28
N GLU A 283 7.26 -20.09 -4.61
CA GLU A 283 6.27 -20.98 -5.22
C GLU A 283 5.09 -20.21 -5.83
N ASP A 284 4.65 -19.12 -5.18
CA ASP A 284 3.64 -18.23 -5.76
C ASP A 284 4.14 -17.60 -7.07
N MET A 285 5.41 -17.20 -7.11
CA MET A 285 6.02 -16.61 -8.30
C MET A 285 6.24 -17.64 -9.42
N LEU A 286 6.57 -18.89 -9.08
CA LEU A 286 6.63 -19.97 -10.06
C LEU A 286 5.28 -20.18 -10.74
N GLN A 287 4.18 -20.21 -9.97
CA GLN A 287 2.83 -20.26 -10.55
C GLN A 287 2.53 -19.06 -11.45
N VAL A 288 2.94 -17.85 -11.04
CA VAL A 288 2.79 -16.64 -11.87
C VAL A 288 3.56 -16.76 -13.18
N MET A 289 4.79 -17.25 -13.15
CA MET A 289 5.60 -17.49 -14.35
C MET A 289 4.94 -18.52 -15.28
N GLU A 290 4.42 -19.63 -14.74
CA GLU A 290 3.67 -20.63 -15.51
C GLU A 290 2.43 -20.02 -16.16
N LYS A 291 1.68 -19.20 -15.41
CA LYS A 291 0.48 -18.51 -15.93
C LYS A 291 0.80 -17.53 -17.05
N LEU A 292 1.98 -16.93 -17.03
CA LEU A 292 2.49 -16.04 -18.08
C LEU A 292 3.14 -16.81 -19.25
N GLY A 293 3.18 -18.14 -19.22
CA GLY A 293 3.82 -18.96 -20.26
C GLY A 293 5.34 -18.79 -20.31
N ARG A 294 5.97 -18.40 -19.20
CA ARG A 294 7.42 -18.21 -19.11
C ARG A 294 8.11 -19.56 -18.89
N GLU A 295 9.26 -19.74 -19.51
CA GLU A 295 10.12 -20.89 -19.24
C GLU A 295 10.67 -20.82 -17.81
N ILE A 296 10.65 -21.94 -17.09
CA ILE A 296 11.15 -22.04 -15.71
C ILE A 296 12.24 -23.10 -15.67
N THR A 297 13.47 -22.64 -15.40
CA THR A 297 14.64 -23.52 -15.30
C THR A 297 14.57 -24.43 -14.07
N ALA A 298 15.27 -25.57 -14.11
CA ALA A 298 15.40 -26.45 -12.94
C ALA A 298 15.99 -25.72 -11.72
N LYS A 299 16.94 -24.79 -11.95
CA LYS A 299 17.51 -23.93 -10.90
C LYS A 299 16.46 -23.05 -10.24
N GLN A 300 15.56 -22.45 -11.03
CA GLN A 300 14.44 -21.67 -10.51
C GLN A 300 13.46 -22.57 -9.75
N ARG A 301 13.08 -23.74 -10.26
CA ARG A 301 12.20 -24.68 -9.54
C ARG A 301 12.79 -25.12 -8.20
N GLY A 302 14.10 -25.34 -8.16
CA GLY A 302 14.85 -25.77 -6.98
C GLY A 302 15.21 -24.66 -5.98
N PHE A 303 14.89 -23.39 -6.26
CA PHE A 303 15.30 -22.28 -5.39
C PHE A 303 14.71 -22.42 -3.98
N PHE A 304 15.53 -22.23 -2.94
CA PHE A 304 15.20 -22.46 -1.51
C PHE A 304 14.91 -23.92 -1.08
N LEU A 305 14.99 -24.90 -1.98
CA LEU A 305 15.00 -26.31 -1.57
C LEU A 305 16.40 -26.70 -1.11
N ALA A 306 16.49 -27.62 -0.15
CA ALA A 306 17.78 -28.22 0.19
C ALA A 306 18.36 -28.89 -1.06
N LYS A 307 19.66 -28.73 -1.31
CA LYS A 307 20.35 -29.54 -2.31
C LYS A 307 20.35 -30.97 -1.77
N SER A 308 19.58 -31.84 -2.42
CA SER A 308 19.67 -33.30 -2.30
C SER A 308 21.02 -33.78 -2.80
#